data_AF-A0A8H7FL68-F1
#
_entry.id   AF-A0A8H7FL68-F1
#
_cell.length_a   1.000
_cell.length_b   1.000
_cell.length_c   1.000
_cell.angle_alpha   90.00
_cell.angle_beta   90.00
_cell.angle_gamma   90.00
#
_symmetry.space_group_name_H-M   'P 1'
#
loop_
_entity.id
_entity.type
_entity.pdbx_description
1 polymer ?
#
loop_
_entity_poly.entity_id
_entity_poly.type
_entity_poly.pdbx_seq_one_letter_code
_entity_poly.pdbx_strand_id
1 'polypeptide(L)'
;SQPLSSKLPTLSKYLKANQELLCVILQIPPIDPSTSLRITFLLRLTGDVLNSVPGYPPEPNVLPDLLGFLDDLDQAWVTVLQSQIWDPRTGEPKDLEVPADSVIADPELKSTPINQTERTRLRSLLVSGTTALEEWLGGMETEGNEEYQEALERLGLQQGFDDLFARTLEDMGALGGSVLLPEPMEICTA
;
A
#
# COMPACT_ATOMS: atom_id res chain seq x y z
N SER A 1 -34.11 -10.69 13.39
CA SER A 1 -32.71 -10.83 12.98
C SER A 1 -32.61 -10.55 11.50
N GLN A 2 -32.05 -9.40 11.10
CA GLN A 2 -31.82 -9.08 9.69
C GLN A 2 -30.56 -9.82 9.22
N PRO A 3 -30.58 -10.58 8.12
CA PRO A 3 -29.35 -11.10 7.57
C PRO A 3 -28.60 -9.94 6.93
N LEU A 4 -27.47 -9.55 7.52
CA LEU A 4 -26.47 -8.73 6.83
C LEU A 4 -25.88 -9.59 5.71
N SER A 5 -26.56 -9.62 4.57
CA SER A 5 -26.09 -10.29 3.37
C SER A 5 -24.98 -9.42 2.75
N SER A 6 -23.78 -9.51 3.33
CA SER A 6 -22.59 -9.05 2.64
C SER A 6 -22.40 -9.92 1.39
N LYS A 7 -22.17 -9.29 0.23
CA LYS A 7 -21.79 -10.01 -1.00
C LYS A 7 -20.44 -10.71 -0.86
N LEU A 8 -19.63 -10.28 0.11
CA LEU A 8 -18.32 -10.83 0.45
C LEU A 8 -18.36 -11.30 1.92
N PRO A 9 -18.92 -12.49 2.20
CA PRO A 9 -19.18 -12.94 3.57
C PRO A 9 -17.95 -13.45 4.32
N THR A 10 -16.83 -13.69 3.63
CA THR A 10 -15.60 -14.23 4.22
C THR A 10 -14.40 -13.37 3.85
N LEU A 11 -13.38 -13.37 4.70
CA LEU A 11 -12.14 -12.63 4.46
C LEU A 11 -11.49 -13.05 3.14
N SER A 12 -11.39 -14.36 2.86
CA SER A 12 -10.83 -14.86 1.59
C SER A 12 -11.58 -14.32 0.35
N LYS A 13 -12.92 -14.28 0.36
CA LYS A 13 -13.70 -13.69 -0.74
C LYS A 13 -13.48 -12.19 -0.86
N TYR A 14 -13.37 -11.50 0.28
CA TYR A 14 -13.08 -10.08 0.33
C TYR A 14 -11.71 -9.76 -0.25
N LEU A 15 -10.66 -10.46 0.18
CA LEU A 15 -9.29 -10.29 -0.30
C LEU A 15 -9.20 -10.54 -1.80
N LYS A 16 -9.83 -11.62 -2.30
CA LYS A 16 -9.88 -11.91 -3.73
C LYS A 16 -10.50 -10.76 -4.55
N ALA A 17 -11.63 -10.22 -4.10
CA ALA A 17 -12.27 -9.11 -4.78
C ALA A 17 -11.40 -7.84 -4.77
N ASN A 18 -10.71 -7.57 -3.65
CA ASN A 18 -9.80 -6.43 -3.55
C ASN A 18 -8.51 -6.63 -4.34
N GLN A 19 -8.03 -7.86 -4.51
CA GLN A 19 -6.89 -8.18 -5.38
C GLN A 19 -7.22 -7.84 -6.84
N GLU A 20 -8.41 -8.21 -7.31
CA GLU A 20 -8.88 -7.85 -8.66
C GLU A 20 -8.94 -6.32 -8.83
N LEU A 21 -9.40 -5.61 -7.80
CA LEU A 21 -9.44 -4.14 -7.81
C LEU A 21 -8.03 -3.52 -7.78
N LEU A 22 -7.11 -4.07 -6.98
CA LEU A 22 -5.71 -3.64 -6.92
C LEU A 22 -5.06 -3.76 -8.30
N CYS A 23 -5.24 -4.89 -8.97
CA CYS A 23 -4.76 -5.11 -10.33
C CYS A 23 -5.30 -4.03 -11.28
N VAL A 24 -6.60 -3.72 -11.24
CA VAL A 24 -7.21 -2.68 -12.08
C VAL A 24 -6.60 -1.30 -11.80
N ILE A 25 -6.40 -0.94 -10.53
CA ILE A 25 -5.80 0.35 -10.14
C ILE A 25 -4.35 0.45 -10.66
N LEU A 26 -3.59 -0.64 -10.57
CA LEU A 26 -2.19 -0.69 -11.01
C LEU A 26 -2.02 -0.64 -12.53
N GLN A 27 -3.08 -0.91 -13.30
CA GLN A 27 -3.08 -0.70 -14.76
C GLN A 27 -3.34 0.76 -15.16
N ILE A 28 -3.68 1.66 -14.22
CA ILE A 28 -3.80 3.09 -14.52
C ILE A 28 -2.39 3.64 -14.82
N PRO A 29 -2.17 4.35 -15.96
CA PRO A 29 -0.85 4.85 -16.31
C PRO A 29 -0.26 5.82 -15.26
N PRO A 30 1.04 5.72 -14.92
CA PRO A 30 1.74 6.72 -14.10
C PRO A 30 2.15 7.96 -14.92
N ILE A 31 1.26 8.44 -15.78
CA ILE A 31 1.44 9.66 -16.57
C ILE A 31 0.18 10.51 -16.41
N ASP A 32 0.36 11.82 -16.31
CA ASP A 32 -0.72 12.77 -16.24
C ASP A 32 -1.62 12.71 -17.48
N PRO A 33 -2.94 12.90 -17.33
CA PRO A 33 -3.65 13.31 -16.11
C PRO A 33 -4.00 12.16 -15.14
N SER A 34 -3.63 10.91 -15.48
CA SER A 34 -4.12 9.70 -14.78
C SER A 34 -3.43 9.43 -13.44
N THR A 35 -2.29 10.05 -13.18
CA THR A 35 -1.50 9.87 -11.95
C THR A 35 -2.34 10.15 -10.69
N SER A 36 -3.07 11.26 -10.67
CA SER A 36 -3.94 11.65 -9.54
C SER A 36 -5.04 10.62 -9.26
N LEU A 37 -5.59 10.00 -10.32
CA LEU A 37 -6.63 8.99 -10.24
C LEU A 37 -6.07 7.69 -9.63
N ARG A 38 -4.88 7.27 -10.09
CA ARG A 38 -4.18 6.10 -9.56
C ARG A 38 -3.91 6.24 -8.06
N ILE A 39 -3.36 7.38 -7.64
CA ILE A 39 -3.08 7.68 -6.23
C ILE A 39 -4.39 7.68 -5.41
N THR A 40 -5.43 8.35 -5.90
CA THR A 40 -6.71 8.45 -5.19
C THR A 40 -7.37 7.09 -4.98
N PHE A 41 -7.40 6.26 -6.01
CA PHE A 41 -7.99 4.92 -5.88
C PHE A 41 -7.16 4.01 -4.98
N LEU A 42 -5.81 4.08 -5.03
CA LEU A 42 -4.99 3.29 -4.14
C LEU A 42 -5.14 3.74 -2.68
N LEU A 43 -5.17 5.05 -2.40
CA LEU A 43 -5.50 5.59 -1.07
C LEU A 43 -6.83 5.07 -0.55
N ARG A 44 -7.84 5.03 -1.43
CA ARG A 44 -9.18 4.55 -1.08
C ARG A 44 -9.15 3.06 -0.77
N LEU A 45 -8.51 2.26 -1.62
CA LEU A 45 -8.40 0.81 -1.44
C LEU A 45 -7.68 0.47 -0.13
N THR A 46 -6.55 1.12 0.15
CA THR A 46 -5.78 0.92 1.38
C THR A 46 -6.63 1.24 2.61
N GLY A 47 -7.33 2.37 2.61
CA GLY A 47 -8.24 2.72 3.70
C GLY A 47 -9.38 1.70 3.85
N ASP A 48 -10.01 1.28 2.75
CA ASP A 48 -11.14 0.35 2.81
C ASP A 48 -10.68 -1.04 3.30
N VAL A 49 -9.54 -1.56 2.84
CA VAL A 49 -8.96 -2.83 3.33
C VAL A 49 -8.65 -2.76 4.82
N LEU A 50 -7.82 -1.80 5.25
CA LEU A 50 -7.34 -1.74 6.63
C LEU A 50 -8.49 -1.54 7.64
N ASN A 51 -9.58 -0.90 7.23
CA ASN A 51 -10.77 -0.74 8.07
C ASN A 51 -11.75 -1.94 8.00
N SER A 52 -11.77 -2.70 6.90
CA SER A 52 -12.76 -3.77 6.71
C SER A 52 -12.26 -5.14 7.16
N VAL A 53 -10.96 -5.40 7.08
CA VAL A 53 -10.37 -6.69 7.50
C VAL A 53 -10.73 -7.02 8.96
N PRO A 54 -10.63 -6.09 9.93
CA PRO A 54 -11.03 -6.36 11.32
C PRO A 54 -12.51 -6.74 11.51
N GLY A 55 -13.37 -6.50 10.50
CA GLY A 55 -14.78 -6.90 10.52
C GLY A 55 -15.01 -8.40 10.25
N TYR A 56 -13.98 -9.15 9.86
CA TYR A 56 -14.03 -10.59 9.64
C TYR A 56 -13.40 -11.36 10.82
N PRO A 57 -13.75 -12.63 11.04
CA PRO A 57 -13.07 -13.45 12.04
C PRO A 57 -11.59 -13.66 11.66
N PRO A 58 -10.64 -13.56 12.61
CA PRO A 58 -9.21 -13.82 12.41
C PRO A 58 -8.95 -15.34 12.32
N GLU A 59 -9.36 -15.97 11.23
CA GLU A 59 -9.17 -17.41 11.02
C GLU A 59 -7.71 -17.71 10.63
N PRO A 60 -6.97 -18.58 11.36
CA PRO A 60 -5.54 -18.83 11.14
C PRO A 60 -5.19 -19.28 9.71
N ASN A 61 -6.08 -20.01 9.05
CA ASN A 61 -5.92 -20.52 7.69
C ASN A 61 -6.00 -19.43 6.61
N VAL A 62 -6.53 -18.24 6.92
CA VAL A 62 -6.68 -17.13 5.96
C VAL A 62 -5.58 -16.07 6.14
N LEU A 63 -4.85 -16.10 7.26
CA LEU A 63 -3.78 -15.16 7.55
C LEU A 63 -2.65 -15.15 6.49
N PRO A 64 -2.21 -16.29 5.92
CA PRO A 64 -1.22 -16.27 4.84
C PRO A 64 -1.72 -15.52 3.60
N ASP A 65 -3.00 -15.69 3.24
CA ASP A 65 -3.61 -14.97 2.11
C ASP A 65 -3.71 -13.47 2.39
N LEU A 66 -4.07 -13.09 3.63
CA LEU A 66 -4.09 -11.69 4.06
C LEU A 66 -2.69 -11.09 3.99
N LEU A 67 -1.68 -11.76 4.53
CA LEU A 67 -0.31 -11.28 4.53
C LEU A 67 0.21 -11.11 3.10
N GLY A 68 -0.03 -12.08 2.22
CA GLY A 68 0.32 -11.96 0.80
C GLY A 68 -0.37 -10.78 0.12
N PHE A 69 -1.66 -10.55 0.41
CA PHE A 69 -2.37 -9.38 -0.10
C PHE A 69 -1.78 -8.05 0.43
N LEU A 70 -1.41 -7.98 1.71
CA LEU A 70 -0.82 -6.78 2.30
C LEU A 70 0.59 -6.52 1.78
N ASP A 71 1.35 -7.56 1.49
CA ASP A 71 2.65 -7.49 0.81
C ASP A 71 2.51 -6.92 -0.61
N ASP A 72 1.56 -7.44 -1.38
CA ASP A 72 1.21 -6.91 -2.72
C ASP A 72 0.78 -5.44 -2.64
N LEU A 73 0.01 -5.06 -1.61
CA LEU A 73 -0.45 -3.69 -1.41
C LEU A 73 0.70 -2.75 -1.04
N ASP A 74 1.67 -3.20 -0.25
CA ASP A 74 2.89 -2.44 0.05
C ASP A 74 3.75 -2.26 -1.21
N GLN A 75 3.96 -3.32 -1.99
CA GLN A 75 4.69 -3.23 -3.26
C GLN A 75 3.98 -2.34 -4.29
N ALA A 76 2.64 -2.37 -4.31
CA ALA A 76 1.82 -1.49 -5.14
C ALA A 76 2.04 -0.02 -4.80
N TRP A 77 2.17 0.32 -3.51
CA TRP A 77 2.47 1.67 -3.07
C TRP A 77 3.85 2.12 -3.51
N VAL A 78 4.89 1.30 -3.32
CA VAL A 78 6.24 1.59 -3.82
C VAL A 78 6.20 1.90 -5.32
N THR A 79 5.51 1.05 -6.09
CA THR A 79 5.34 1.22 -7.55
C THR A 79 4.70 2.57 -7.89
N VAL A 80 3.68 2.99 -7.13
CA VAL A 80 3.00 4.28 -7.34
C VAL A 80 3.89 5.46 -6.95
N LEU A 81 4.59 5.39 -5.82
CA LEU A 81 5.46 6.45 -5.34
C LEU A 81 6.62 6.70 -6.31
N GLN A 82 7.14 5.64 -6.94
CA GLN A 82 8.22 5.70 -7.91
C GLN A 82 7.75 5.97 -9.35
N SER A 83 6.45 6.22 -9.57
CA SER A 83 5.88 6.43 -10.92
C SER A 83 6.15 5.27 -11.90
N GLN A 84 6.21 4.04 -11.39
CA GLN A 84 6.48 2.85 -12.19
C GLN A 84 5.19 2.23 -12.75
N ILE A 85 5.33 1.47 -13.83
CA ILE A 85 4.27 0.61 -14.35
C ILE A 85 4.28 -0.74 -13.63
N TRP A 86 3.11 -1.37 -13.56
CA TRP A 86 2.96 -2.72 -13.02
C TRP A 86 2.81 -3.72 -14.15
N ASP A 87 3.67 -4.75 -14.20
CA ASP A 87 3.48 -5.86 -15.13
C ASP A 87 2.54 -6.91 -14.50
N PRO A 88 1.31 -7.07 -15.01
CA PRO A 88 0.34 -8.00 -14.44
C PRO A 88 0.72 -9.48 -14.67
N ARG A 89 1.71 -9.76 -15.54
CA ARG A 89 2.16 -11.14 -15.81
C ARG A 89 3.24 -11.59 -14.83
N THR A 90 4.12 -10.69 -14.44
CA THR A 90 5.23 -11.01 -13.52
C THR A 90 4.90 -10.58 -12.09
N GLY A 91 3.97 -9.65 -11.89
CA GLY A 91 3.69 -9.06 -10.58
C GLY A 91 4.82 -8.14 -10.11
N GLU A 92 5.57 -7.56 -11.04
CA GLU A 92 6.74 -6.74 -10.72
C GLU A 92 6.58 -5.30 -11.23
N PRO A 93 7.12 -4.32 -10.48
CA PRO A 93 7.26 -2.96 -10.97
C PRO A 93 8.28 -2.90 -12.10
N LYS A 94 8.03 -2.03 -13.09
CA LYS A 94 8.97 -1.73 -14.17
C LYS A 94 9.02 -0.23 -14.41
N ASP A 95 10.20 0.25 -14.77
CA ASP A 95 10.35 1.63 -15.20
C ASP A 95 9.62 1.86 -16.52
N LEU A 96 8.97 3.02 -16.63
CA LEU A 96 8.28 3.39 -17.85
C LEU A 96 9.28 3.96 -18.86
N GLU A 97 9.58 3.18 -19.88
CA GLU A 97 10.39 3.65 -21.01
C GLU A 97 9.54 4.53 -21.94
N VAL A 98 9.80 5.84 -21.91
CA VAL A 98 9.20 6.79 -22.85
C VAL A 98 10.19 7.11 -23.96
N PRO A 99 9.87 6.85 -25.24
CA PRO A 99 10.73 7.24 -26.36
C PRO A 99 10.97 8.75 -26.36
N ALA A 100 12.22 9.17 -26.61
CA ALA A 100 12.59 10.60 -26.63
C ALA A 100 11.75 11.41 -27.63
N ASP A 101 11.38 10.81 -28.76
CA ASP A 101 10.54 11.44 -29.78
C ASP A 101 9.13 11.77 -29.26
N SER A 102 8.60 10.98 -28.32
CA SER A 102 7.29 11.22 -27.70
C SER A 102 7.31 12.43 -26.77
N VAL A 103 8.42 12.64 -26.04
CA VAL A 103 8.60 13.80 -25.16
C VAL A 103 8.75 15.09 -25.97
N ILE A 104 9.40 15.00 -27.14
CA ILE A 104 9.54 16.15 -28.06
C ILE A 104 8.18 16.49 -28.70
N ALA A 105 7.39 15.48 -29.04
CA ALA A 105 6.08 15.66 -29.65
C ALA A 105 5.01 16.15 -28.66
N ASP A 106 5.10 15.76 -27.38
CA ASP A 106 4.19 16.17 -26.32
C ASP A 106 4.96 16.66 -25.08
N PRO A 107 5.20 17.98 -24.98
CA PRO A 107 5.86 18.60 -23.84
C PRO A 107 5.08 18.50 -22.53
N GLU A 108 3.78 18.13 -22.56
CA GLU A 108 2.95 17.98 -21.37
C GLU A 108 3.06 16.58 -20.75
N LEU A 109 3.77 15.67 -21.41
CA LEU A 109 4.00 14.31 -20.94
C LEU A 109 4.87 14.32 -19.67
N LYS A 110 4.22 14.19 -18.51
CA LYS A 110 4.87 14.20 -17.20
C LYS A 110 4.14 13.28 -16.22
N SER A 111 4.80 12.93 -15.12
CA SER A 111 4.17 12.33 -13.95
C SER A 111 4.19 13.34 -12.81
N THR A 112 3.02 13.65 -12.24
CA THR A 112 2.95 14.44 -11.02
C THR A 112 3.14 13.55 -9.80
N PRO A 113 4.20 13.74 -8.99
CA PRO A 113 4.41 12.94 -7.80
C PRO A 113 3.32 13.22 -6.75
N ILE A 114 3.15 12.27 -5.82
CA ILE A 114 2.24 12.41 -4.68
C ILE A 114 2.55 13.67 -3.87
N ASN A 115 1.51 14.42 -3.48
CA ASN A 115 1.69 15.65 -2.71
C ASN A 115 1.84 15.38 -1.19
N GLN A 116 2.26 16.37 -0.42
CA GLN A 116 2.49 16.22 1.02
C GLN A 116 1.22 15.79 1.78
N THR A 117 0.05 16.31 1.41
CA THR A 117 -1.22 15.95 2.05
C THR A 117 -1.57 14.49 1.81
N GLU A 118 -1.38 14.00 0.58
CA GLU A 118 -1.58 12.59 0.23
C GLU A 118 -0.58 11.68 0.95
N ARG A 119 0.70 12.08 1.06
CA ARG A 119 1.71 11.37 1.85
C ARG A 119 1.33 11.29 3.33
N THR A 120 0.91 12.40 3.93
CA THR A 120 0.44 12.44 5.32
C THR A 120 -0.78 11.53 5.51
N ARG A 121 -1.72 11.55 4.55
CA ARG A 121 -2.90 10.69 4.59
C ARG A 121 -2.53 9.21 4.49
N LEU A 122 -1.65 8.83 3.57
CA LEU A 122 -1.16 7.47 3.44
C LEU A 122 -0.51 7.01 4.74
N ARG A 123 0.45 7.78 5.27
CA ARG A 123 1.11 7.46 6.55
C ARG A 123 0.11 7.24 7.69
N SER A 124 -0.90 8.12 7.80
CA SER A 124 -1.94 7.98 8.81
C SER A 124 -2.76 6.70 8.63
N LEU A 125 -3.09 6.32 7.39
CA LEU A 125 -3.83 5.09 7.09
C LEU A 125 -3.02 3.85 7.46
N LEU A 126 -1.74 3.82 7.09
CA LEU A 126 -0.87 2.68 7.37
C LEU A 126 -0.68 2.48 8.88
N VAL A 127 -0.31 3.54 9.61
CA VAL A 127 -0.06 3.44 11.06
C VAL A 127 -1.33 3.06 11.83
N SER A 128 -2.46 3.70 11.53
CA SER A 128 -3.71 3.36 12.23
C SER A 128 -4.25 1.98 11.84
N GLY A 129 -4.08 1.59 10.57
CA GLY A 129 -4.51 0.30 10.06
C GLY A 129 -3.69 -0.86 10.60
N THR A 130 -2.36 -0.72 10.72
CA THR A 130 -1.52 -1.76 11.33
C THR A 130 -1.87 -1.97 12.79
N THR A 131 -2.07 -0.90 13.56
CA THR A 131 -2.55 -1.01 14.96
C THR A 131 -3.91 -1.71 15.05
N ALA A 132 -4.85 -1.38 14.16
CA ALA A 132 -6.15 -2.04 14.14
C ALA A 132 -6.05 -3.53 13.77
N LEU A 133 -5.12 -3.90 12.89
CA LEU A 133 -4.84 -5.30 12.55
C LEU A 133 -4.20 -6.06 13.71
N GLU A 134 -3.26 -5.44 14.43
CA GLU A 134 -2.65 -6.03 15.64
C GLU A 134 -3.70 -6.31 16.73
N GLU A 135 -4.57 -5.34 17.00
CA GLU A 135 -5.69 -5.52 17.95
C GLU A 135 -6.62 -6.65 17.49
N TRP A 136 -6.95 -6.69 16.20
CA TRP A 136 -7.78 -7.72 15.60
C TRP A 136 -7.15 -9.13 15.70
N LEU A 137 -5.84 -9.26 15.48
CA LEU A 137 -5.09 -10.50 15.66
C LEU A 137 -5.08 -10.94 17.13
N GLY A 138 -5.08 -9.99 18.07
CA GLY A 138 -5.26 -10.27 19.50
C GLY A 138 -6.59 -10.93 19.86
N GLY A 139 -7.60 -10.84 19.00
CA GLY A 139 -8.88 -11.52 19.13
C GLY A 139 -8.92 -12.95 18.56
N MET A 140 -7.79 -13.48 18.09
CA MET A 140 -7.70 -14.82 17.52
C MET A 140 -7.92 -15.89 18.58
N GLU A 141 -8.80 -16.85 18.27
CA GLU A 141 -8.96 -18.05 19.09
C GLU A 141 -7.75 -18.96 18.90
N THR A 142 -6.87 -18.99 19.90
CA THR A 142 -5.70 -19.86 19.93
C THR A 142 -6.00 -21.14 20.73
N GLU A 143 -5.28 -22.23 20.41
CA GLU A 143 -5.44 -23.51 21.11
C GLU A 143 -4.64 -23.47 22.42
N GLY A 144 -5.34 -23.54 23.56
CA GLY A 144 -4.69 -23.23 24.84
C GLY A 144 -4.47 -21.73 24.98
N ASN A 145 -4.03 -21.27 26.15
CA ASN A 145 -3.91 -19.84 26.46
C ASN A 145 -2.72 -19.16 25.74
N GLU A 146 -2.42 -19.60 24.51
CA GLU A 146 -1.33 -19.12 23.64
C GLU A 146 -1.63 -17.69 23.18
N GLU A 147 -0.63 -16.82 23.21
CA GLU A 147 -0.77 -15.47 22.67
C GLU A 147 -0.77 -15.52 21.13
N TYR A 148 -1.47 -14.58 20.46
CA TYR A 148 -1.54 -14.59 18.99
C TYR A 148 -0.15 -14.52 18.32
N GLN A 149 0.84 -13.93 19.00
CA GLN A 149 2.23 -13.87 18.53
C GLN A 149 2.85 -15.26 18.41
N GLU A 150 2.61 -16.15 19.38
CA GLU A 150 3.08 -17.54 19.35
C GLU A 150 2.40 -18.32 18.22
N ALA A 151 1.11 -18.05 17.98
CA ALA A 151 0.38 -18.64 16.86
C ALA A 151 0.93 -18.18 15.51
N LEU A 152 1.29 -16.90 15.36
CA LEU A 152 1.93 -16.37 14.15
C LEU A 152 3.34 -16.93 13.95
N GLU A 153 4.12 -17.09 15.02
CA GLU A 153 5.46 -17.69 14.96
C GLU A 153 5.39 -19.14 14.46
N ARG A 154 4.46 -19.93 15.02
CA ARG A 154 4.22 -21.33 14.59
C ARG A 154 3.81 -21.43 13.12
N LEU A 155 3.10 -20.44 12.60
CA LEU A 155 2.71 -20.36 11.19
C LEU A 155 3.80 -19.76 10.29
N GLY A 156 4.89 -19.24 10.87
CA GLY A 156 5.96 -18.56 10.14
C GLY A 156 5.56 -17.20 9.57
N LEU A 157 4.53 -16.56 10.12
CA LEU A 157 3.95 -15.31 9.61
C LEU A 157 4.40 -14.07 10.40
N GLN A 158 4.97 -14.25 11.59
CA GLN A 158 5.30 -13.16 12.50
C GLN A 158 6.10 -12.04 11.84
N GLN A 159 7.24 -12.38 11.21
CA GLN A 159 8.10 -11.38 10.55
C GLN A 159 7.36 -10.58 9.47
N GLY A 160 6.47 -11.22 8.71
CA GLY A 160 5.71 -10.52 7.67
C GLY A 160 4.69 -9.54 8.24
N PHE A 161 4.09 -9.86 9.40
CA PHE A 161 3.22 -8.92 10.10
C PHE A 161 4.01 -7.77 10.76
N ASP A 162 5.21 -8.05 11.28
CA ASP A 162 6.11 -7.04 11.86
C ASP A 162 6.64 -6.06 10.80
N ASP A 163 6.88 -6.55 9.58
CA ASP A 163 7.41 -5.77 8.45
C ASP A 163 6.32 -5.10 7.58
N LEU A 164 5.06 -5.10 8.03
CA LEU A 164 3.95 -4.53 7.24
C LEU A 164 4.22 -3.09 6.82
N PHE A 165 4.17 -2.87 5.50
CA PHE A 165 4.38 -1.57 4.87
C PHE A 165 5.76 -0.94 5.09
N ALA A 166 6.76 -1.72 5.49
CA ALA A 166 8.13 -1.22 5.71
C ALA A 166 8.68 -0.54 4.45
N ARG A 167 8.50 -1.13 3.25
CA ARG A 167 8.99 -0.57 1.99
C ARG A 167 8.34 0.78 1.68
N THR A 168 7.02 0.87 1.81
CA THR A 168 6.27 2.12 1.59
C THR A 168 6.68 3.22 2.56
N LEU A 169 6.86 2.87 3.85
CA LEU A 169 7.28 3.84 4.87
C LEU A 169 8.71 4.33 4.65
N GLU A 170 9.61 3.45 4.22
CA GLU A 170 10.99 3.76 3.84
C GLU A 170 11.04 4.70 2.63
N ASP A 171 10.32 4.37 1.54
CA ASP A 171 10.23 5.20 0.33
C ASP A 171 9.63 6.59 0.61
N MET A 172 8.65 6.65 1.52
CA MET A 172 8.10 7.93 2.01
C MET A 172 9.07 8.73 2.89
N GLY A 173 10.26 8.23 3.20
CA GLY A 173 11.32 8.95 3.90
C GLY A 173 11.25 8.86 5.42
N ALA A 174 10.78 7.74 5.99
CA ALA A 174 10.76 7.53 7.43
C ALA A 174 12.10 6.99 7.98
N LEU A 175 13.17 7.78 7.89
CA LEU A 175 14.26 7.96 8.88
C LEU A 175 15.39 8.81 8.28
N GLY A 176 15.23 10.13 8.29
CA GLY A 176 16.32 11.04 7.93
C GLY A 176 15.84 12.41 7.53
N GLY A 177 15.74 13.32 8.50
CA GLY A 177 15.63 14.73 8.21
C GLY A 177 16.85 15.18 7.40
N SER A 178 16.66 15.42 6.11
CA SER A 178 17.48 16.35 5.35
C SER A 178 16.64 17.57 5.08
N VAL A 179 16.70 18.51 6.02
CA VAL A 179 16.46 19.91 5.71
C VAL A 179 17.52 20.28 4.69
N LEU A 180 17.15 20.32 3.41
CA LEU A 180 17.90 21.06 2.42
C LEU A 180 17.87 22.53 2.88
N LEU A 181 18.89 22.91 3.64
CA LEU A 181 19.20 24.31 3.88
C LEU A 181 19.46 24.92 2.50
N PRO A 182 18.77 26.02 2.14
CA PRO A 182 19.11 26.72 0.91
C PRO A 182 20.56 27.20 1.02
N GLU A 183 21.38 26.85 0.03
CA GLU A 183 22.74 27.37 -0.10
C GLU A 183 22.69 28.90 -0.05
N PRO A 184 23.53 29.56 0.76
CA PRO A 184 23.56 31.01 0.81
C PRO A 184 24.01 31.54 -0.56
N MET A 185 23.16 32.37 -1.19
CA MET A 185 23.51 33.10 -2.42
C MET A 185 24.86 33.79 -2.26
N GLU A 186 25.81 33.47 -3.15
CA GLU A 186 27.03 34.25 -3.30
C GLU A 186 26.66 35.69 -3.66
N ILE A 187 27.05 36.60 -2.77
CA ILE A 187 26.92 38.04 -2.98
C ILE A 187 27.93 38.41 -4.06
N CYS A 188 27.46 38.72 -5.27
CA CYS A 188 28.27 39.42 -6.26
C CYS A 188 28.67 40.79 -5.68
N THR A 189 29.91 40.91 -5.21
CA THR A 189 30.53 42.21 -4.96
C THR A 189 31.04 42.77 -6.29
N ALA A 190 30.61 44.00 -6.59
CA ALA A 190 31.03 44.81 -7.73
C ALA A 190 32.48 45.30 -7.63
#